data_AF-A0A401U338-F1
#
_entry.id   AF-A0A401U338-F1
#
_cell.length_a   1.000
_cell.length_b   1.000
_cell.length_c   1.000
_cell.angle_alpha   90.00
_cell.angle_beta   90.00
_cell.angle_gamma   90.00
#
_symmetry.space_group_name_H-M   'P 1'
#
loop_
_entity.id
_entity.type
_entity.pdbx_description
1 polymer ?
#
loop_
_entity_poly.entity_id
_entity_poly.type
_entity_poly.pdbx_seq_one_letter_code
_entity_poly.pdbx_strand_id
1 'polypeptide(L)'
;MGQMPLLDAYQLSERYSRERGRVFLTGTQAIVRIALDQARRDRASGPNTAGFISGYRGSPLGGVDLELWKIGALLKDSRIEFLPAVNEDLAATAVLGSQQVETQN
;
A
#
# COMPACT_ATOMS: atom_id res chain seq x y z
N MET A 1 19.73 -30.93 5.31
CA MET A 1 18.50 -30.40 5.93
C MET A 1 18.84 -29.04 6.51
N GLY A 2 18.57 -27.96 5.77
CA GLY A 2 18.95 -26.61 6.17
C GLY A 2 18.09 -26.16 7.35
N GLN A 3 18.75 -25.78 8.44
CA GLN A 3 18.12 -25.23 9.64
C GLN A 3 17.25 -24.05 9.22
N MET A 4 15.92 -24.17 9.32
CA MET A 4 15.03 -23.02 9.17
C MET A 4 15.47 -22.02 10.23
N PRO A 5 15.82 -20.77 9.88
CA PRO A 5 16.25 -19.81 10.88
C PRO A 5 15.15 -19.76 11.95
N LEU A 6 15.56 -19.81 13.22
CA LEU A 6 14.71 -19.36 14.32
C LEU A 6 14.07 -18.04 13.86
N LEU A 7 12.81 -17.79 14.22
CA LEU A 7 12.19 -16.49 13.95
C LEU A 7 13.20 -15.44 14.44
N ASP A 8 13.83 -14.69 13.51
CA ASP A 8 14.68 -13.54 13.83
C ASP A 8 13.96 -12.63 14.84
N ALA A 9 14.67 -11.69 15.46
CA ALA A 9 14.14 -10.67 16.39
C ALA A 9 13.11 -9.71 15.75
N TYR A 10 12.04 -10.27 15.18
CA TYR A 10 10.92 -9.64 14.53
C TYR A 10 9.96 -9.11 15.59
N GLN A 11 9.54 -7.86 15.41
CA GLN A 11 8.44 -7.27 16.16
C GLN A 11 7.23 -7.08 15.25
N LEU A 12 6.03 -7.26 15.79
CA LEU A 12 4.78 -7.04 15.04
C LEU A 12 4.65 -5.61 14.50
N SER A 13 5.33 -4.64 15.10
CA SER A 13 5.43 -3.25 14.61
C SER A 13 6.16 -3.16 13.27
N GLU A 14 7.05 -4.09 12.95
CA GLU A 14 7.86 -4.09 11.75
C GLU A 14 7.16 -4.70 10.52
N ARG A 15 5.89 -5.08 10.65
CA ARG A 15 5.12 -5.75 9.58
C ARG A 15 5.10 -4.96 8.27
N TYR A 16 5.22 -3.64 8.33
CA TYR A 16 5.24 -2.76 7.16
C TYR A 16 6.65 -2.25 6.79
N SER A 17 7.59 -2.19 7.73
CA SER A 17 8.92 -1.59 7.52
C SER A 17 10.00 -2.61 7.19
N ARG A 18 9.91 -3.85 7.69
CA ARG A 18 10.95 -4.86 7.48
C ARG A 18 11.03 -5.28 6.02
N GLU A 19 12.19 -5.08 5.39
CA GLU A 19 12.40 -5.33 3.96
C GLU A 19 12.90 -6.73 3.62
N ARG A 20 13.52 -7.43 4.59
CA ARG A 20 14.11 -8.76 4.39
C ARG A 20 13.70 -9.73 5.48
N GLY A 21 13.61 -11.01 5.15
CA GLY A 21 13.19 -12.05 6.08
C GLY A 21 11.66 -12.21 6.12
N ARG A 22 11.14 -12.75 7.22
CA ARG A 22 9.71 -13.06 7.37
C ARG A 22 8.99 -11.99 8.19
N VAL A 23 7.74 -11.72 7.84
CA VAL A 23 6.80 -10.88 8.59
C VAL A 23 5.46 -11.60 8.75
N PHE A 24 4.71 -11.28 9.79
CA PHE A 24 3.36 -11.79 9.99
C PHE A 24 2.35 -10.71 9.60
N LEU A 25 1.41 -11.08 8.73
CA LEU A 25 0.40 -10.18 8.17
C LEU A 25 -0.95 -10.91 8.10
N THR A 26 -2.04 -10.21 8.37
CA THR A 26 -3.36 -10.65 7.90
C THR A 26 -3.48 -10.43 6.38
N GLY A 27 -4.49 -11.02 5.74
CA GLY A 27 -4.73 -10.81 4.30
C GLY A 27 -4.89 -9.33 3.94
N THR A 28 -5.66 -8.58 4.75
CA THR A 28 -5.83 -7.13 4.62
C THR A 28 -4.50 -6.38 4.71
N GLN A 29 -3.67 -6.72 5.69
CA GLN A 29 -2.35 -6.09 5.86
C GLN A 29 -1.40 -6.44 4.72
N ALA A 30 -1.52 -7.64 4.13
CA ALA A 30 -0.75 -8.05 2.96
C ALA A 30 -1.09 -7.20 1.73
N ILE A 31 -2.37 -6.90 1.50
CA ILE A 31 -2.80 -5.99 0.41
C ILE A 31 -2.17 -4.60 0.58
N VAL A 32 -2.26 -4.04 1.79
CA VAL A 32 -1.65 -2.73 2.10
C VAL A 32 -0.12 -2.78 1.94
N ARG A 33 0.51 -3.87 2.37
CA ARG A 33 1.96 -4.08 2.26
C ARG A 33 2.43 -4.11 0.81
N ILE A 34 1.65 -4.67 -0.11
CA ILE A 34 1.98 -4.70 -1.54
C ILE A 34 2.18 -3.27 -2.10
N ALA A 35 1.31 -2.32 -1.73
CA ALA A 35 1.44 -0.94 -2.18
C ALA A 35 2.73 -0.28 -1.67
N LEU A 36 3.08 -0.49 -0.40
CA LEU A 36 4.33 0.00 0.19
C LEU A 36 5.56 -0.63 -0.49
N ASP A 37 5.53 -1.94 -0.74
CA ASP A 37 6.63 -2.64 -1.41
C ASP A 37 6.77 -2.21 -2.88
N GLN A 38 5.67 -1.89 -3.57
CA GLN A 38 5.73 -1.32 -4.91
C GLN A 38 6.40 0.06 -4.90
N ALA A 39 6.03 0.95 -3.98
CA ALA A 39 6.67 2.26 -3.84
C ALA A 39 8.17 2.16 -3.54
N ARG A 40 8.59 1.16 -2.74
CA ARG A 40 10.03 0.88 -2.52
C ARG A 40 10.71 0.42 -3.80
N ARG A 41 10.09 -0.48 -4.56
CA ARG A 41 10.63 -0.98 -5.83
C ARG A 41 10.82 0.13 -6.85
N ASP A 42 9.85 1.02 -6.99
CA ASP A 42 9.95 2.17 -7.89
C ASP A 42 11.07 3.13 -7.47
N ARG A 43 11.18 3.41 -6.16
CA ARG A 43 12.25 4.25 -5.63
C ARG A 43 13.63 3.64 -5.88
N ALA A 44 13.75 2.32 -5.75
CA ALA A 44 14.99 1.61 -6.02
C ALA A 44 15.34 1.55 -7.51
N SER A 45 14.34 1.57 -8.41
CA SER A 45 14.58 1.60 -9.86
C SER A 45 14.88 3.01 -10.40
N GLY A 46 14.56 4.07 -9.65
CA GLY A 46 14.90 5.46 -9.96
C GLY A 46 13.81 6.36 -10.56
N PRO A 47 12.68 5.87 -11.14
CA PRO A 47 11.55 6.71 -11.52
C PRO A 47 11.00 7.56 -10.37
N ASN A 48 10.56 8.78 -10.70
CA ASN A 48 9.88 9.68 -9.77
C ASN A 48 8.37 9.36 -9.72
N THR A 49 7.99 8.22 -9.14
CA THR A 49 6.58 7.80 -9.04
C THR A 49 5.94 8.25 -7.73
N ALA A 50 4.61 8.21 -7.73
CA ALA A 50 3.77 8.28 -6.55
C ALA A 50 2.65 7.24 -6.69
N GLY A 51 2.17 6.72 -5.56
CA GLY A 51 1.02 5.82 -5.53
C GLY A 51 -0.27 6.59 -5.34
N PHE A 52 -1.36 6.10 -5.92
CA PHE A 52 -2.70 6.60 -5.67
C PHE A 52 -3.63 5.41 -5.41
N ILE A 53 -4.34 5.46 -4.28
CA ILE A 53 -5.28 4.42 -3.87
C ILE A 53 -6.64 5.09 -3.64
N SER A 54 -7.69 4.57 -4.29
CA SER A 54 -9.06 4.95 -4.00
C SER A 54 -9.93 3.71 -3.80
N GLY A 55 -10.99 3.84 -3.01
CA GLY A 55 -11.91 2.75 -2.74
C GLY A 55 -13.09 3.19 -1.89
N TYR A 56 -14.17 2.41 -1.96
CA TYR A 56 -15.38 2.60 -1.17
C TYR A 56 -15.31 1.91 0.19
N ARG A 57 -15.85 2.58 1.21
CA ARG A 57 -15.96 2.05 2.57
C ARG A 57 -17.04 0.97 2.63
N GLY A 58 -16.72 -0.17 3.23
CA GLY A 58 -17.66 -1.30 3.31
C GLY A 58 -17.64 -2.20 2.07
N SER A 59 -16.67 -1.99 1.18
CA SER A 59 -16.29 -2.94 0.13
C SER A 59 -16.15 -4.37 0.69
N PRO A 60 -16.41 -5.41 -0.14
CA PRO A 60 -16.23 -6.82 0.24
C PRO A 60 -14.77 -7.14 0.65
N LEU A 61 -13.80 -6.29 0.27
CA LEU A 61 -12.42 -6.32 0.77
C LEU A 61 -12.31 -5.65 2.16
N GLY A 62 -13.23 -5.98 3.06
CA GLY A 62 -13.44 -5.30 4.33
C GLY A 62 -12.15 -5.10 5.15
N GLY A 63 -12.00 -3.88 5.68
CA GLY A 63 -10.91 -3.51 6.59
C GLY A 63 -9.62 -3.02 5.91
N VAL A 64 -9.50 -3.09 4.58
CA VAL A 64 -8.35 -2.51 3.86
C VAL A 64 -8.30 -1.00 4.05
N ASP A 65 -9.44 -0.34 3.93
CA ASP A 65 -9.63 1.08 4.22
C ASP A 65 -9.17 1.43 5.66
N LEU A 66 -9.60 0.65 6.65
CA LEU A 66 -9.22 0.86 8.04
C LEU A 66 -7.72 0.72 8.25
N GLU A 67 -7.07 -0.25 7.59
CA GLU A 67 -5.61 -0.40 7.66
C GLU A 67 -4.87 0.74 6.96
N LEU A 68 -5.35 1.21 5.80
CA LEU A 68 -4.78 2.37 5.11
C LEU A 68 -4.82 3.63 5.98
N TRP A 69 -5.93 3.86 6.70
CA TRP A 69 -6.05 4.99 7.64
C TRP A 69 -5.06 4.88 8.80
N LYS A 70 -4.92 3.68 9.39
CA LYS A 70 -4.00 3.43 10.51
C LYS A 70 -2.54 3.73 10.15
N ILE A 71 -2.17 3.53 8.90
CA ILE A 71 -0.78 3.69 8.44
C ILE A 71 -0.55 4.96 7.62
N GLY A 72 -1.41 5.97 7.73
CA GLY A 72 -1.33 7.19 6.90
C GLY A 72 0.04 7.88 6.88
N ALA A 73 0.78 7.86 7.99
CA ALA A 73 2.15 8.38 8.03
C ALA A 73 3.10 7.60 7.10
N LEU A 74 3.03 6.27 7.11
CA LEU A 74 3.84 5.41 6.23
C LEU A 74 3.45 5.58 4.75
N LEU A 75 2.16 5.80 4.47
CA LEU A 75 1.68 6.08 3.11
C LEU A 75 2.28 7.39 2.61
N LYS A 76 2.22 8.46 3.41
CA LYS A 76 2.80 9.76 3.10
C LYS A 76 4.32 9.66 2.85
N ASP A 77 5.06 8.98 3.72
CA ASP A 77 6.52 8.77 3.57
C ASP A 77 6.85 7.93 2.32
N SER A 78 5.91 7.09 1.88
CA SER A 78 6.02 6.29 0.65
C SER A 78 5.49 7.02 -0.58
N ARG A 79 5.02 8.27 -0.46
CA ARG A 79 4.37 9.05 -1.52
C ARG A 79 3.14 8.35 -2.12
N ILE A 80 2.33 7.77 -1.25
CA ILE A 80 1.06 7.13 -1.60
C ILE A 80 -0.06 8.01 -1.06
N GLU A 81 -0.92 8.51 -1.95
CA GLU A 81 -2.14 9.21 -1.58
C GLU A 81 -3.30 8.21 -1.48
N PHE A 82 -4.07 8.28 -0.40
CA PHE A 82 -5.26 7.47 -0.21
C PHE A 82 -6.51 8.36 -0.16
N LEU A 83 -7.36 8.24 -1.19
CA LEU A 83 -8.60 9.00 -1.33
C LEU A 83 -9.83 8.09 -1.16
N PRO A 84 -10.53 8.12 -0.02
CA PRO A 84 -11.77 7.37 0.13
C PRO A 84 -12.87 7.91 -0.80
N ALA A 85 -13.64 7.03 -1.41
CA ALA A 85 -14.76 7.36 -2.29
C ALA A 85 -16.11 6.98 -1.68
N VAL A 86 -17.18 7.58 -2.19
CA VAL A 86 -18.56 7.34 -1.74
C VAL A 86 -19.16 6.07 -2.36
N ASN A 87 -18.62 5.57 -3.47
CA ASN A 87 -18.94 4.28 -4.09
C ASN A 87 -17.79 3.83 -5.01
N GLU A 88 -17.89 2.63 -5.56
CA GLU A 88 -16.89 2.02 -6.44
C GLU A 88 -16.72 2.77 -7.75
N ASP A 89 -17.80 3.29 -8.33
CA ASP A 89 -17.75 4.02 -9.61
C ASP A 89 -16.94 5.33 -9.47
N LEU A 90 -17.14 6.04 -8.37
CA LEU A 90 -16.37 7.25 -8.05
C LEU A 90 -14.92 6.92 -7.71
N ALA A 91 -14.65 5.80 -7.03
CA ALA A 91 -13.29 5.34 -6.78
C ALA A 91 -12.55 5.06 -8.10
N ALA A 92 -13.20 4.34 -9.02
CA ALA A 92 -12.64 4.04 -10.34
C ALA A 92 -12.40 5.32 -11.15
N THR A 93 -13.36 6.25 -11.13
CA THR A 93 -13.23 7.56 -11.78
C THR A 93 -12.04 8.35 -11.26
N ALA A 94 -11.81 8.37 -9.94
CA ALA A 94 -10.66 9.03 -9.34
C ALA A 94 -9.33 8.40 -9.80
N VAL A 95 -9.25 7.06 -9.88
CA VAL A 95 -8.06 6.37 -10.39
C VAL A 95 -7.80 6.72 -11.84
N LEU A 96 -8.84 6.74 -12.70
CA LEU A 96 -8.70 7.14 -14.11
C LEU A 96 -8.18 8.58 -14.23
N GLY A 97 -8.79 9.51 -13.48
CA GLY A 97 -8.37 10.91 -13.45
C GLY A 97 -6.91 11.10 -13.00
N SER A 98 -6.40 10.27 -12.08
CA SER A 98 -5.00 10.33 -11.62
C SER A 98 -3.98 10.04 -12.72
N GLN A 99 -4.39 9.36 -13.80
CA GLN A 99 -3.54 8.98 -14.93
C GLN A 99 -3.74 9.90 -16.16
N GLN A 100 -4.83 10.65 -16.21
CA GLN A 100 -5.08 11.69 -17.21
C GLN A 100 -4.39 12.99 -16.80
N VAL A 101 -3.06 12.97 -16.79
CA VAL A 101 -2.28 14.21 -16.86
C VAL A 101 -2.37 14.69 -18.31
N GLU A 102 -2.96 15.86 -18.52
CA GLU A 102 -3.27 16.42 -19.83
C GLU A 102 -2.08 16.35 -20.81
N THR A 103 -2.30 15.73 -21.97
CA THR A 103 -1.60 16.01 -23.23
C THR A 103 -2.05 17.36 -23.82
N GLN A 104 -2.40 18.36 -22.99
CA GLN A 104 -2.65 19.71 -23.47
C GLN A 104 -1.33 20.48 -23.50
N ASN A 105 -0.57 20.26 -24.58
CA ASN A 105 0.40 21.19 -25.13
C ASN A 105 0.16 21.29 -26.63
#